data_AF-A0A945W5K4-F1
#
_entry.id   AF-A0A945W5K4-F1
#
_cell.length_a   1.000
_cell.length_b   1.000
_cell.length_c   1.000
_cell.angle_alpha   90.00
_cell.angle_beta   90.00
_cell.angle_gamma   90.00
#
_symmetry.space_group_name_H-M   'P 1'
#
loop_
_entity.id
_entity.type
_entity.pdbx_description
1 polymer ?
#
loop_
_entity_poly.entity_id
_entity_poly.type
_entity_poly.pdbx_seq_one_letter_code
_entity_poly.pdbx_strand_id
1 'polypeptide(L)'
;IDIGVGHAMLNPNNGRTRATQTVVSRRIFSKLFGNTVNFDAVLNGQQELTDPQIEQLLKHDIDEHSNRAKRLFKNPNHFDSLPPYLQDAILDGVYRGDIGTRATPMTVKHMNANNWVAAAKEYLDHKGYRSAKQRGLGGVRDRMEANQKAMFQYAKELGQI
;
A
#
# COMPACT_ATOMS: atom_id res chain seq x y z
N ILE A 1 0.57 10.46 -11.29
CA ILE A 1 0.12 9.71 -10.09
C ILE A 1 -0.26 8.33 -10.62
N ASP A 2 0.47 7.30 -10.21
CA ASP A 2 0.26 5.92 -10.65
C ASP A 2 -0.94 5.36 -9.86
N ILE A 3 -2.14 5.72 -10.34
CA ILE A 3 -3.43 5.40 -9.73
C ILE A 3 -3.73 3.92 -9.96
N GLY A 4 -3.63 3.10 -8.90
CA GLY A 4 -4.47 1.94 -8.57
C GLY A 4 -4.58 0.75 -9.54
N VAL A 5 -4.70 0.97 -10.85
CA VAL A 5 -4.84 -0.10 -11.84
C VAL A 5 -3.69 -1.11 -11.79
N GLY A 6 -2.55 -0.72 -11.22
CA GLY A 6 -1.37 -1.58 -11.08
C GLY A 6 -1.54 -2.81 -10.18
N HIS A 7 -2.40 -2.81 -9.16
CA HIS A 7 -2.58 -4.04 -8.36
C HIS A 7 -3.54 -5.05 -9.02
N ALA A 8 -4.45 -4.55 -9.87
CA ALA A 8 -5.31 -5.37 -10.72
C ALA A 8 -4.68 -5.74 -12.08
N MET A 9 -3.69 -4.96 -12.58
CA MET A 9 -3.14 -5.07 -13.94
C MET A 9 -1.60 -5.06 -14.06
N LEU A 10 -0.80 -4.81 -13.01
CA LEU A 10 0.67 -4.75 -13.10
C LEU A 10 1.38 -5.71 -12.12
N ASN A 11 1.39 -7.00 -12.45
CA ASN A 11 2.64 -7.77 -12.37
C ASN A 11 2.66 -9.01 -13.31
N PRO A 12 3.04 -8.85 -14.59
CA PRO A 12 3.18 -9.98 -15.50
C PRO A 12 4.38 -10.92 -15.19
N ASN A 13 5.29 -10.63 -14.25
CA ASN A 13 6.62 -11.29 -14.20
C ASN A 13 6.92 -12.18 -12.98
N ASN A 14 5.91 -12.67 -12.25
CA ASN A 14 6.14 -13.68 -11.21
C ASN A 14 5.27 -14.90 -11.50
N GLY A 15 5.81 -15.84 -12.29
CA GLY A 15 5.09 -16.94 -12.97
C GLY A 15 4.27 -17.94 -12.14
N ARG A 16 4.14 -17.77 -10.82
CA ARG A 16 3.22 -18.56 -9.95
C ARG A 16 1.99 -17.79 -9.48
N THR A 17 1.92 -16.47 -9.72
CA THR A 17 0.95 -15.53 -9.11
C THR A 17 -0.15 -15.04 -10.08
N ARG A 18 0.01 -15.27 -11.40
CA ARG A 18 -0.91 -14.76 -12.43
C ARG A 18 -2.35 -15.26 -12.24
N ALA A 19 -2.56 -16.58 -12.13
CA ALA A 19 -3.91 -17.15 -12.12
C ALA A 19 -4.77 -16.64 -10.94
N THR A 20 -4.19 -16.56 -9.74
CA THR A 20 -4.91 -16.10 -8.54
C THR A 20 -5.23 -14.61 -8.61
N GLN A 21 -4.31 -13.78 -9.10
CA GLN A 21 -4.57 -12.34 -9.27
C GLN A 21 -5.65 -12.10 -10.33
N THR A 22 -5.64 -12.82 -11.45
CA THR A 22 -6.70 -12.75 -12.47
C THR A 22 -8.07 -13.12 -11.89
N VAL A 23 -8.16 -14.13 -11.00
CA VAL A 23 -9.43 -14.49 -10.34
C VAL A 23 -9.93 -13.39 -9.41
N VAL A 24 -9.04 -12.77 -8.63
CA VAL A 24 -9.40 -11.65 -7.73
C VAL A 24 -9.86 -10.44 -8.55
N SER A 25 -9.11 -10.05 -9.58
CA SER A 25 -9.49 -8.92 -10.43
C SER A 25 -10.83 -9.16 -11.13
N ARG A 26 -11.08 -10.36 -11.67
CA ARG A 26 -12.40 -10.72 -12.23
C ARG A 26 -13.53 -10.58 -11.22
N ARG A 27 -13.31 -11.00 -9.97
CA ARG A 27 -14.32 -10.89 -8.90
C ARG A 27 -14.58 -9.43 -8.54
N ILE A 28 -13.55 -8.59 -8.48
CA ILE A 28 -13.69 -7.15 -8.22
C ILE A 28 -14.48 -6.50 -9.36
N PHE A 29 -14.13 -6.77 -10.61
CA PHE A 29 -14.85 -6.25 -11.78
C PHE A 29 -16.30 -6.69 -11.80
N SER A 30 -16.58 -7.98 -11.55
CA SER A 30 -17.95 -8.49 -11.44
C SER A 30 -18.73 -7.81 -10.30
N LYS A 31 -18.08 -7.54 -9.16
CA LYS A 31 -18.71 -6.85 -8.02
C LYS A 31 -19.01 -5.37 -8.32
N LEU A 32 -18.09 -4.66 -8.97
CA LEU A 32 -18.22 -3.22 -9.22
C LEU A 32 -19.10 -2.92 -10.44
N PHE A 33 -19.03 -3.75 -11.47
CA PHE A 33 -19.60 -3.46 -12.79
C PHE A 33 -20.63 -4.48 -13.28
N GLY A 34 -20.81 -5.59 -12.56
CA GLY A 34 -21.68 -6.67 -13.00
C GLY A 34 -21.24 -7.20 -14.37
N ASN A 35 -22.17 -7.17 -15.33
CA ASN A 35 -21.94 -7.64 -16.70
C ASN A 35 -21.60 -6.51 -17.68
N THR A 36 -21.48 -5.26 -17.22
CA THR A 36 -21.23 -4.10 -18.11
C THR A 36 -19.76 -3.97 -18.53
N VAL A 37 -18.86 -4.58 -17.77
CA VAL A 37 -17.42 -4.59 -18.05
C VAL A 37 -16.92 -6.02 -18.10
N ASN A 38 -16.32 -6.41 -19.22
CA ASN A 38 -15.63 -7.69 -19.34
C ASN A 38 -14.15 -7.50 -19.00
N PHE A 39 -13.70 -8.10 -17.89
CA PHE A 39 -12.32 -8.00 -17.43
C PHE A 39 -11.29 -8.44 -18.49
N ASP A 40 -11.57 -9.50 -19.26
CA ASP A 40 -10.63 -9.97 -20.29
C ASP A 40 -10.58 -9.02 -21.49
N ALA A 41 -11.73 -8.44 -21.86
CA ALA A 41 -11.76 -7.44 -22.92
C ALA A 41 -10.96 -6.20 -22.51
N VAL A 42 -11.07 -5.76 -21.26
CA VAL A 42 -10.26 -4.64 -20.73
C VAL A 42 -8.78 -4.99 -20.71
N LEU A 43 -8.41 -6.18 -20.21
CA LEU A 43 -7.02 -6.63 -20.14
C LEU A 43 -6.36 -6.74 -21.52
N ASN A 44 -7.13 -7.11 -22.55
CA ASN A 44 -6.65 -7.26 -23.92
C ASN A 44 -6.83 -5.98 -24.76
N GLY A 45 -7.27 -4.86 -24.16
CA GLY A 45 -7.47 -3.58 -24.86
C GLY A 45 -8.64 -3.56 -25.84
N GLN A 46 -9.57 -4.51 -25.72
CA GLN A 46 -10.78 -4.62 -26.56
C GLN A 46 -11.97 -3.85 -25.97
N GLN A 47 -11.88 -3.43 -24.71
CA GLN A 47 -12.87 -2.58 -24.05
C GLN A 47 -12.14 -1.52 -23.21
N GLU A 48 -12.52 -0.26 -23.40
CA GLU A 48 -12.07 0.84 -22.53
C GLU A 48 -13.03 1.03 -21.35
N LEU A 49 -12.47 1.44 -20.22
CA LEU A 49 -13.26 1.86 -19.06
C LEU A 49 -13.65 3.32 -19.24
N THR A 50 -14.87 3.66 -18.82
CA THR A 50 -15.29 5.06 -18.73
C THR A 50 -14.69 5.74 -17.50
N ASP A 51 -14.59 7.08 -17.50
CA ASP A 51 -14.08 7.82 -16.34
C ASP A 51 -14.79 7.44 -15.02
N PRO A 52 -16.15 7.32 -14.97
CA PRO A 52 -16.83 6.84 -13.76
C PRO A 52 -16.42 5.42 -13.32
N GLN A 53 -16.12 4.52 -14.27
CA GLN A 53 -15.65 3.17 -13.94
C GLN A 53 -14.22 3.19 -13.39
N ILE A 54 -13.36 4.05 -13.95
CA ILE A 54 -12.00 4.29 -13.44
C ILE A 54 -12.06 4.85 -12.02
N GLU A 55 -12.92 5.84 -11.76
CA GLU A 55 -13.12 6.40 -10.44
C GLU A 55 -13.63 5.37 -9.42
N GLN A 56 -14.55 4.48 -9.83
CA GLN A 56 -15.03 3.39 -8.98
C GLN A 56 -13.92 2.40 -8.60
N LEU A 57 -13.05 2.03 -9.55
CA LEU A 57 -11.88 1.19 -9.26
C LEU A 57 -10.91 1.90 -8.31
N LEU A 58 -10.59 3.16 -8.61
CA LEU A 58 -9.70 3.95 -7.76
C LEU A 58 -10.25 4.05 -6.33
N LYS A 59 -11.54 4.32 -6.19
CA LYS A 59 -12.19 4.35 -4.88
C LYS A 59 -12.10 3.00 -4.17
N HIS A 60 -12.35 1.91 -4.88
CA HIS A 60 -12.24 0.56 -4.33
C HIS A 60 -10.84 0.28 -3.78
N ASP A 61 -9.79 0.61 -4.55
CA ASP A 61 -8.40 0.42 -4.14
C ASP A 61 -8.06 1.27 -2.91
N ILE A 62 -8.43 2.55 -2.91
CA ILE A 62 -8.23 3.44 -1.76
C ILE A 62 -8.91 2.87 -0.51
N ASP A 63 -10.15 2.41 -0.63
CA ASP A 63 -10.91 1.81 0.47
C ASP A 63 -10.23 0.52 0.95
N GLU A 64 -9.76 -0.35 0.05
CA GLU A 64 -9.07 -1.59 0.41
C GLU A 64 -7.77 -1.29 1.18
N HIS A 65 -6.93 -0.39 0.67
CA HIS A 65 -5.65 -0.04 1.28
C HIS A 65 -5.83 0.69 2.61
N SER A 66 -6.80 1.60 2.71
CA SER A 66 -7.16 2.25 3.96
C SER A 66 -7.62 1.23 5.00
N ASN A 67 -8.48 0.29 4.61
CA ASN A 67 -8.92 -0.78 5.50
C ASN A 67 -7.79 -1.71 5.91
N ARG A 68 -6.83 -1.99 5.02
CA ARG A 68 -5.61 -2.75 5.35
C ARG A 68 -4.77 -2.01 6.37
N ALA A 69 -4.57 -0.69 6.21
CA ALA A 69 -3.83 0.13 7.16
C ALA A 69 -4.48 0.12 8.55
N LYS A 70 -5.81 0.29 8.63
CA LYS A 70 -6.57 0.19 9.90
C LYS A 70 -6.36 -1.16 10.59
N ARG A 71 -6.38 -2.27 9.83
CA ARG A 71 -6.18 -3.63 10.35
C ARG A 71 -4.76 -3.92 10.85
N LEU A 72 -3.78 -3.06 10.56
CA LEU A 72 -2.44 -3.20 11.14
C LEU A 72 -2.44 -2.91 12.63
N PHE A 73 -3.39 -2.11 13.11
CA PHE A 73 -3.52 -1.73 14.51
C PHE A 73 -4.45 -2.69 15.23
N LYS A 74 -4.12 -3.03 16.48
CA LYS A 74 -5.00 -3.84 17.36
C LYS A 74 -6.36 -3.18 17.57
N ASN A 75 -6.38 -1.84 17.62
CA ASN A 75 -7.60 -1.05 17.62
C ASN A 75 -7.67 -0.29 16.28
N PRO A 76 -8.68 -0.53 15.43
CA PRO A 76 -8.78 0.12 14.13
C PRO A 76 -8.94 1.65 14.24
N ASN A 77 -9.53 2.14 15.34
CA ASN A 77 -9.68 3.58 15.59
C ASN A 77 -8.33 4.25 15.93
N HIS A 78 -7.30 3.48 16.26
CA HIS A 78 -5.96 4.04 16.51
C HIS A 78 -5.43 4.70 15.24
N PHE A 79 -5.58 4.04 14.08
CA PHE A 79 -5.11 4.61 12.81
C PHE A 79 -5.75 5.97 12.53
N ASP A 80 -7.08 6.06 12.69
CA ASP A 80 -7.84 7.29 12.46
C ASP A 80 -7.48 8.42 13.46
N SER A 81 -6.86 8.07 14.60
CA SER A 81 -6.41 9.05 15.61
C SER A 81 -5.00 9.59 15.38
N LEU A 82 -4.23 9.01 14.46
CA LEU A 82 -2.88 9.48 14.14
C LEU A 82 -2.94 10.82 13.39
N PRO A 83 -1.88 11.66 13.45
CA PRO A 83 -1.80 12.85 12.62
C PRO A 83 -1.90 12.52 11.11
N PRO A 84 -2.51 13.39 10.28
CA PRO A 84 -2.70 13.11 8.85
C PRO A 84 -1.40 12.73 8.11
N TYR A 85 -0.29 13.43 8.39
CA TYR A 85 1.00 13.14 7.77
C TYR A 85 1.51 11.72 8.05
N LEU A 86 1.13 11.14 9.20
CA LEU A 86 1.52 9.79 9.59
C LEU A 86 0.56 8.75 9.02
N GLN A 87 -0.74 9.09 8.93
CA GLN A 87 -1.71 8.27 8.21
C GLN A 87 -1.27 8.09 6.74
N ASP A 88 -0.87 9.18 6.08
CA ASP A 88 -0.38 9.17 4.70
C ASP A 88 0.87 8.29 4.54
N ALA A 89 1.85 8.43 5.44
CA ALA A 89 3.07 7.64 5.41
C ALA A 89 2.81 6.13 5.59
N ILE A 90 1.86 5.78 6.47
CA ILE A 90 1.47 4.39 6.69
C ILE A 90 0.70 3.86 5.46
N LEU A 91 -0.20 4.65 4.90
CA LEU A 91 -0.98 4.27 3.72
C LEU A 91 -0.09 4.05 2.50
N ASP A 92 0.89 4.93 2.24
CA ASP A 92 1.89 4.74 1.18
C ASP A 92 2.69 3.44 1.40
N GLY A 93 3.15 3.22 2.63
CA GLY A 93 3.84 1.97 3.00
C GLY A 93 2.98 0.72 2.78
N VAL A 94 1.68 0.76 3.10
CA VAL A 94 0.74 -0.35 2.87
C VAL A 94 0.46 -0.57 1.38
N TYR A 95 0.25 0.51 0.63
CA TYR A 95 0.00 0.48 -0.81
C TYR A 95 1.17 -0.15 -1.55
N ARG A 96 2.41 0.27 -1.23
CA ARG A 96 3.63 -0.28 -1.83
C ARG A 96 4.01 -1.67 -1.32
N GLY A 97 3.42 -2.13 -0.22
CA GLY A 97 3.75 -3.40 0.41
C GLY A 97 5.01 -3.37 1.27
N ASP A 98 5.47 -2.18 1.67
CA ASP A 98 6.57 -2.00 2.62
C ASP A 98 6.10 -2.16 4.07
N ILE A 99 4.82 -1.95 4.38
CA ILE A 99 4.23 -2.14 5.73
C ILE A 99 3.16 -3.23 5.70
N GLY A 100 3.10 -4.05 6.76
CA GLY A 100 2.02 -5.02 6.94
C GLY A 100 2.17 -6.28 6.10
N THR A 101 3.35 -6.49 5.52
CA THR A 101 3.71 -7.72 4.82
C THR A 101 4.57 -8.60 5.72
N ARG A 102 4.77 -9.87 5.31
CA ARG A 102 5.70 -10.77 6.01
C ARG A 102 7.14 -10.26 6.04
N ALA A 103 7.48 -9.27 5.21
CA ALA A 103 8.79 -8.66 5.15
C ALA A 103 9.02 -7.60 6.24
N THR A 104 7.97 -7.07 6.88
CA THR A 104 8.07 -6.01 7.91
C THR A 104 7.23 -6.29 9.17
N PRO A 105 7.34 -7.48 9.79
CA PRO A 105 6.55 -7.84 10.96
C PRO A 105 6.86 -6.93 12.17
N MET A 106 8.11 -6.46 12.28
CA MET A 106 8.57 -5.70 13.43
C MET A 106 8.15 -4.23 13.38
N THR A 107 8.05 -3.61 12.19
CA THR A 107 7.55 -2.23 12.06
C THR A 107 6.15 -2.11 12.66
N VAL A 108 5.24 -2.99 12.26
CA VAL A 108 3.85 -3.02 12.76
C VAL A 108 3.81 -3.32 14.26
N LYS A 109 4.67 -4.23 14.74
CA LYS A 109 4.79 -4.52 16.18
C LYS A 109 5.19 -3.26 16.97
N HIS A 110 6.17 -2.51 16.50
CA HIS A 110 6.62 -1.28 17.14
C HIS A 110 5.57 -0.17 17.10
N MET A 111 4.86 0.00 15.98
CA MET A 111 3.72 0.92 15.86
C MET A 111 2.63 0.60 16.91
N ASN A 112 2.23 -0.68 17.02
CA ASN A 112 1.24 -1.11 18.00
C ASN A 112 1.70 -0.97 19.46
N ALA A 113 3.01 -0.97 19.69
CA ALA A 113 3.61 -0.74 21.01
C ALA A 113 3.84 0.77 21.30
N ASN A 114 3.36 1.65 20.42
CA ASN A 114 3.61 3.09 20.47
C ASN A 114 5.11 3.45 20.53
N ASN A 115 5.99 2.62 19.97
CA ASN A 115 7.44 2.85 19.94
C ASN A 115 7.85 3.29 18.52
N TRP A 116 7.70 4.58 18.25
CA TRP A 116 7.82 5.12 16.89
C TRP A 116 9.27 5.30 16.46
N VAL A 117 10.19 5.49 17.40
CA VAL A 117 11.65 5.47 17.13
C VAL A 117 12.07 4.11 16.58
N ALA A 118 11.62 3.01 17.22
CA ALA A 118 11.95 1.67 16.76
C ALA A 118 11.22 1.33 15.45
N ALA A 119 9.96 1.75 15.30
CA ALA A 119 9.22 1.58 14.06
C ALA A 119 9.93 2.24 12.86
N ALA A 120 10.40 3.48 13.03
CA ALA A 120 11.11 4.23 12.00
C ALA A 120 12.45 3.56 11.60
N LYS A 121 13.21 3.06 12.58
CA LYS A 121 14.47 2.35 12.31
C LYS A 121 14.23 1.05 11.57
N GLU A 122 13.29 0.24 12.06
CA GLU A 122 12.92 -1.04 11.46
C GLU A 122 12.37 -0.87 10.03
N TYR A 123 11.59 0.19 9.79
CA TYR A 123 11.00 0.44 8.48
C TYR A 123 12.05 0.59 7.36
N LEU A 124 13.20 1.20 7.63
CA LEU A 124 14.31 1.25 6.67
C LEU A 124 15.22 0.03 6.72
N ASP A 125 15.08 -0.85 7.71
CA ASP A 125 15.70 -2.17 7.68
C ASP A 125 14.92 -3.16 6.76
N HIS A 126 14.31 -2.62 5.72
CA HIS A 126 13.63 -3.38 4.68
C HIS A 126 14.58 -3.75 3.54
N LYS A 127 14.49 -5.00 3.04
CA LYS A 127 15.27 -5.46 1.89
C LYS A 127 15.04 -4.57 0.65
N GLY A 128 13.81 -4.10 0.45
CA GLY A 128 13.46 -3.19 -0.64
C GLY A 128 14.23 -1.87 -0.57
N TYR A 129 14.32 -1.27 0.62
CA TYR A 129 15.11 -0.06 0.84
C TYR A 129 16.60 -0.31 0.58
N ARG A 130 17.19 -1.34 1.20
CA ARG A 130 18.61 -1.66 1.03
C ARG A 130 18.96 -1.90 -0.44
N SER A 131 18.12 -2.65 -1.17
CA SER A 131 18.28 -2.88 -2.60
C SER A 131 18.13 -1.60 -3.42
N ALA A 132 17.16 -0.73 -3.09
CA ALA A 132 16.95 0.52 -3.79
C ALA A 132 18.16 1.46 -3.62
N LYS A 133 18.68 1.55 -2.39
CA LYS A 133 19.88 2.31 -2.07
C LYS A 133 21.10 1.80 -2.83
N GLN A 134 21.32 0.49 -2.86
CA GLN A 134 22.43 -0.12 -3.60
C GLN A 134 22.34 0.11 -5.11
N ARG A 135 21.13 0.09 -5.67
CA ARG A 135 20.88 0.23 -7.12
C ARG A 135 20.66 1.67 -7.57
N GLY A 136 20.75 2.66 -6.68
CA GLY A 136 20.49 4.06 -7.01
C GLY A 136 19.05 4.37 -7.40
N LEU A 137 18.07 3.57 -6.93
CA LEU A 137 16.66 3.75 -7.26
C LEU A 137 16.02 4.82 -6.35
N GLY A 138 16.29 6.09 -6.67
CA GLY A 138 15.84 7.25 -5.89
C GLY A 138 14.36 7.24 -5.57
N GLY A 139 13.49 6.94 -6.54
CA GLY A 139 12.04 6.95 -6.33
C GLY A 139 11.54 6.03 -5.21
N VAL A 140 12.16 4.85 -4.99
CA VAL A 140 11.80 3.97 -3.87
C VAL A 140 12.47 4.46 -2.59
N ARG A 141 13.77 4.77 -2.66
CA ARG A 141 14.55 5.24 -1.51
C ARG A 141 13.91 6.46 -0.87
N ASP A 142 13.61 7.49 -1.66
CA ASP A 142 13.18 8.80 -1.19
C ASP A 142 11.79 8.73 -0.54
N ARG A 143 10.87 7.91 -1.09
CA ARG A 143 9.54 7.66 -0.48
C ARG A 143 9.66 6.94 0.85
N MET A 144 10.49 5.90 0.92
CA MET A 144 10.71 5.19 2.19
C MET A 144 11.36 6.10 3.24
N GLU A 145 12.32 6.94 2.85
CA GLU A 145 12.92 7.93 3.76
C GLU A 145 11.90 8.98 4.21
N ALA A 146 10.99 9.41 3.34
CA ALA A 146 9.90 10.31 3.72
C ALA A 146 8.95 9.67 4.75
N ASN A 147 8.54 8.41 4.56
CA ASN A 147 7.68 7.72 5.51
C ASN A 147 8.39 7.47 6.84
N GLN A 148 9.69 7.14 6.82
CA GLN A 148 10.50 7.06 8.04
C GLN A 148 10.50 8.40 8.78
N LYS A 149 10.72 9.51 8.05
CA LYS A 149 10.76 10.84 8.64
C LYS A 149 9.44 11.20 9.31
N ALA A 150 8.30 10.81 8.73
CA ALA A 150 6.99 10.96 9.38
C ALA A 150 6.91 10.18 10.70
N MET A 151 7.39 8.94 10.74
CA MET A 151 7.43 8.15 11.99
C MET A 151 8.34 8.80 13.05
N PHE A 152 9.51 9.32 12.67
CA PHE A 152 10.39 10.03 13.60
C PHE A 152 9.80 11.36 14.08
N GLN A 153 9.13 12.10 13.20
CA GLN A 153 8.42 13.32 13.57
C GLN A 153 7.39 13.03 14.67
N TYR A 154 6.60 11.98 14.50
CA TYR A 154 5.63 11.58 15.51
C TYR A 154 6.28 11.10 16.81
N ALA A 155 7.40 10.37 16.71
CA ALA A 155 8.19 9.99 17.89
C ALA A 155 8.64 11.22 18.70
N LYS A 156 9.08 12.28 18.02
CA LYS A 156 9.47 13.56 18.63
C LYS A 156 8.27 14.27 19.28
N GLU A 157 7.12 14.29 18.62
CA GLU A 157 5.88 14.87 19.17
C GLU A 157 5.42 14.14 20.45
N LEU A 158 5.73 12.85 20.57
CA LEU A 158 5.48 12.04 21.77
C LEU A 158 6.59 12.15 22.84
N GLY A 159 7.67 12.90 22.59
CA GLY A 159 8.82 13.04 23.50
C GLY A 159 9.69 11.79 23.63
N GLN A 160 9.73 10.93 22.60
CA GLN A 160 10.54 9.70 22.60
C GLN A 160 12.01 9.95 22.22
N ILE A 161 12.29 11.10 21.59
CA ILE A 161 13.60 11.61 21.15
C ILE A 161 13.59 13.14 21.14
#